data_AF-A0A4Y9Y869-F1
#
_entry.id   AF-A0A4Y9Y869-F1
#
_cell.length_a   1.000
_cell.length_b   1.000
_cell.length_c   1.000
_cell.angle_alpha   90.00
_cell.angle_beta   90.00
_cell.angle_gamma   90.00
#
_symmetry.space_group_name_H-M   'P 1'
#
loop_
_entity.id
_entity.type
_entity.pdbx_description
1 polymer ?
#
loop_
_entity_poly.entity_id
_entity_poly.type
_entity_poly.pdbx_seq_one_letter_code
_entity_poly.pdbx_strand_id
1 'polypeptide(L)'
;MHPLLTRLGADVLATRMARVRDDERLKAVAPEFWVLPCPTPQPQGTGYHALYAGETELWFDWAFVEFWKSNMHTIQRGIVADPDSPPTAAAQSGEESVLVASLRAVIAKQTRELADLAAQLQAATSINAAPPDAPTPSPPAPAPVVADTSAEELAELRAALDAERTRRAEVEKEQEDLLVLLDEVSSKRVRDKGRMREAGLEVSEDEDGGGRGGRGGG
;
A
#
# COMPACT_ATOMS: atom_id res chain seq x y z
N MET A 1 -11.03 21.03 -8.92
CA MET A 1 -11.98 20.27 -8.07
C MET A 1 -12.32 21.02 -6.78
N HIS A 2 -11.34 21.56 -6.04
CA HIS A 2 -11.58 22.37 -4.83
C HIS A 2 -12.67 23.46 -4.92
N PRO A 3 -12.73 24.32 -5.96
CA PRO A 3 -13.77 25.37 -6.04
C PRO A 3 -15.21 24.83 -6.16
N LEU A 4 -15.38 23.59 -6.66
CA LEU A 4 -16.69 22.92 -6.70
C LEU A 4 -17.10 22.41 -5.32
N LEU A 5 -16.12 21.90 -4.54
CA LEU A 5 -16.33 21.44 -3.17
C LEU A 5 -16.66 22.61 -2.25
N THR A 6 -15.99 23.76 -2.41
CA THR A 6 -16.31 24.98 -1.67
C THR A 6 -17.71 25.50 -1.97
N ARG A 7 -18.19 25.40 -3.22
CA ARG A 7 -19.55 25.80 -3.61
C ARG A 7 -20.66 24.92 -3.02
N LEU A 8 -20.38 23.63 -2.83
CA LEU A 8 -21.35 22.68 -2.25
C LEU A 8 -21.38 22.75 -0.71
N GLY A 9 -20.29 23.23 -0.11
CA GLY A 9 -20.08 23.28 1.33
C GLY A 9 -19.56 21.95 1.86
N ALA A 10 -18.36 21.95 2.45
CA ALA A 10 -17.75 20.74 3.01
C ALA A 10 -18.62 20.13 4.13
N ASP A 11 -19.29 20.96 4.92
CA ASP A 11 -20.20 20.52 5.99
C ASP A 11 -21.46 19.84 5.46
N VAL A 12 -21.97 20.28 4.30
CA VAL A 12 -23.12 19.66 3.63
C VAL A 12 -22.75 18.28 3.13
N LEU A 13 -21.56 18.13 2.54
CA LEU A 13 -21.02 16.85 2.11
C LEU A 13 -20.79 15.91 3.30
N ALA A 14 -20.16 16.39 4.38
CA ALA A 14 -19.95 15.61 5.60
C ALA A 14 -21.28 15.13 6.20
N THR A 15 -22.30 15.99 6.25
CA THR A 15 -23.64 15.63 6.72
C THR A 15 -24.29 14.57 5.84
N ARG A 16 -24.14 14.66 4.52
CA ARG A 16 -24.65 13.65 3.59
C ARG A 16 -23.92 12.32 3.73
N MET A 17 -22.60 12.34 3.89
CA MET A 17 -21.81 11.13 4.15
C MET A 17 -22.22 10.44 5.45
N ALA A 18 -22.49 11.21 6.51
CA ALA A 18 -23.01 10.69 7.77
C ALA A 18 -24.40 10.04 7.59
N ARG A 19 -25.29 10.63 6.80
CA ARG A 19 -26.59 10.03 6.46
C ARG A 19 -26.46 8.70 5.72
N VAL A 20 -25.50 8.59 4.80
CA VAL A 20 -25.23 7.34 4.08
C VAL A 20 -24.70 6.27 5.04
N ARG A 21 -23.80 6.64 5.96
CA ARG A 21 -23.31 5.72 7.00
C ARG A 21 -24.44 5.22 7.90
N ASP A 22 -25.38 6.10 8.22
CA ASP A 22 -26.49 5.79 9.12
C ASP A 22 -27.66 5.09 8.41
N ASP A 23 -27.59 4.90 7.09
CA ASP A 23 -28.59 4.20 6.28
C ASP A 23 -28.65 2.71 6.66
N GLU A 24 -29.86 2.24 7.01
CA GLU A 24 -30.08 0.85 7.43
C GLU A 24 -29.74 -0.15 6.34
N ARG A 25 -29.87 0.20 5.05
CA ARG A 25 -29.50 -0.68 3.94
C ARG A 25 -27.98 -0.89 3.87
N LEU A 26 -27.19 0.12 4.22
CA LEU A 26 -25.73 0.01 4.31
C LEU A 26 -25.31 -0.81 5.55
N LYS A 27 -26.09 -0.75 6.64
CA LYS A 27 -25.84 -1.52 7.87
C LYS A 27 -26.25 -2.98 7.75
N ALA A 28 -27.33 -3.26 7.03
CA ALA A 28 -27.88 -4.60 6.83
C ALA A 28 -26.96 -5.50 5.98
N VAL A 29 -26.09 -4.90 5.16
CA VAL A 29 -25.12 -5.62 4.34
C VAL A 29 -23.96 -6.14 5.20
N ALA A 30 -23.73 -7.44 5.12
CA ALA A 30 -22.67 -8.21 5.78
C ALA A 30 -21.86 -9.00 4.72
N PRO A 31 -20.66 -9.53 5.05
CA PRO A 31 -19.85 -10.31 4.11
C PRO A 31 -20.64 -11.46 3.48
N GLU A 32 -21.44 -12.14 4.30
CA GLU A 32 -22.24 -13.30 3.91
C GLU A 32 -23.62 -12.93 3.34
N PHE A 33 -24.09 -11.70 3.58
CA PHE A 33 -25.45 -11.28 3.29
C PHE A 33 -25.48 -9.83 2.78
N TRP A 34 -25.28 -9.66 1.48
CA TRP A 34 -25.39 -8.37 0.79
C TRP A 34 -26.64 -8.28 -0.12
N VAL A 35 -27.33 -9.41 -0.29
CA VAL A 35 -28.63 -9.54 -0.93
C VAL A 35 -29.71 -9.50 0.15
N LEU A 36 -30.58 -8.48 0.12
CA LEU A 36 -31.62 -8.27 1.13
C LEU A 36 -32.96 -8.84 0.65
N PRO A 37 -33.81 -9.39 1.54
CA PRO A 37 -35.18 -9.75 1.19
C PRO A 37 -35.98 -8.53 0.72
N CYS A 38 -36.80 -8.67 -0.34
CA CYS A 38 -37.73 -7.61 -0.74
C CYS A 38 -39.12 -7.82 -0.10
N PRO A 39 -39.73 -6.79 0.51
CA PRO A 39 -39.17 -5.47 0.79
C PRO A 39 -38.18 -5.51 1.97
N THR A 40 -37.15 -4.66 1.95
CA THR A 40 -36.20 -4.56 3.08
C THR A 40 -36.97 -4.22 4.37
N PRO A 41 -36.90 -5.06 5.43
CA PRO A 41 -37.66 -4.82 6.65
C PRO A 41 -37.26 -3.49 7.32
N GLN A 42 -38.30 -2.77 7.75
CA GLN A 42 -38.38 -1.38 8.20
C GLN A 42 -37.33 -0.93 9.24
N PRO A 43 -37.04 0.40 9.34
CA PRO A 43 -38.04 1.46 9.48
C PRO A 43 -38.25 2.40 8.28
N GLN A 44 -37.52 2.24 7.17
CA GLN A 44 -37.58 3.17 6.02
C GLN A 44 -37.67 2.42 4.70
N GLY A 45 -38.72 1.60 4.53
CA GLY A 45 -39.00 1.00 3.23
C GLY A 45 -39.04 2.08 2.16
N THR A 46 -38.24 1.93 1.11
CA THR A 46 -38.08 2.88 -0.01
C THR A 46 -39.36 3.02 -0.87
N GLY A 47 -40.49 2.50 -0.39
CA GLY A 47 -41.71 2.28 -1.15
C GLY A 47 -41.56 1.19 -2.21
N TYR A 48 -40.43 0.47 -2.23
CA TYR A 48 -40.22 -0.63 -3.17
C TYR A 48 -41.06 -1.82 -2.73
N HIS A 49 -41.78 -2.38 -3.70
CA HIS A 49 -42.61 -3.55 -3.50
C HIS A 49 -42.16 -4.61 -4.51
N ALA A 50 -42.04 -5.84 -4.04
CA ALA A 50 -41.71 -6.95 -4.92
C ALA A 50 -42.74 -7.04 -6.05
N LEU A 51 -42.28 -7.05 -7.31
CA LEU A 51 -43.12 -7.24 -8.50
C LEU A 51 -43.42 -8.73 -8.73
N TYR A 52 -42.49 -9.61 -8.32
CA TYR A 52 -42.58 -11.07 -8.39
C TYR A 52 -42.29 -11.72 -7.02
N ALA A 53 -42.79 -12.94 -6.84
CA ALA A 53 -42.51 -13.73 -5.64
C ALA A 53 -41.03 -14.15 -5.61
N GLY A 54 -40.36 -13.90 -4.48
CA GLY A 54 -38.95 -14.25 -4.28
C GLY A 54 -37.94 -13.19 -4.73
N GLU A 55 -38.40 -11.98 -5.04
CA GLU A 55 -37.50 -10.86 -5.32
C GLU A 55 -36.65 -10.48 -4.11
N THR A 56 -35.42 -10.09 -4.39
CA THR A 56 -34.45 -9.60 -3.43
C THR A 56 -33.95 -8.23 -3.85
N GLU A 57 -33.70 -7.37 -2.87
CA GLU A 57 -33.13 -6.06 -3.10
C GLU A 57 -31.61 -6.11 -2.99
N LEU A 58 -30.93 -5.57 -4.01
CA LEU A 58 -29.50 -5.38 -4.00
C LEU A 58 -29.20 -3.87 -4.07
N TRP A 59 -28.70 -3.32 -2.96
CA TRP A 59 -28.38 -1.89 -2.86
C TRP A 59 -26.89 -1.62 -2.91
N PHE A 60 -26.11 -2.39 -2.16
CA PHE A 60 -24.66 -2.22 -2.02
C PHE A 60 -23.99 -3.58 -1.97
N ASP A 61 -22.79 -3.68 -2.56
CA ASP A 61 -21.93 -4.83 -2.38
C ASP A 61 -21.14 -4.72 -1.05
N TRP A 62 -20.68 -5.85 -0.54
CA TRP A 62 -19.91 -5.87 0.71
C TRP A 62 -18.58 -5.10 0.60
N ALA A 63 -17.87 -5.24 -0.52
CA ALA A 63 -16.56 -4.61 -0.72
C ALA A 63 -16.63 -3.08 -0.64
N PHE A 64 -17.68 -2.49 -1.21
CA PHE A 64 -18.01 -1.08 -1.14
C PHE A 64 -18.38 -0.67 0.28
N VAL A 65 -19.20 -1.47 0.97
CA VAL A 65 -19.60 -1.19 2.36
C VAL A 65 -18.37 -1.20 3.28
N GLU A 66 -17.48 -2.17 3.11
CA GLU A 66 -16.21 -2.28 3.82
C GLU A 66 -15.27 -1.12 3.51
N PHE A 67 -15.11 -0.79 2.22
CA PHE A 67 -14.35 0.38 1.78
C PHE A 67 -14.91 1.66 2.42
N TRP A 68 -16.23 1.86 2.34
CA TRP A 68 -16.89 3.05 2.86
C TRP A 68 -16.71 3.17 4.37
N LYS A 69 -16.99 2.11 5.12
CA LYS A 69 -16.82 2.08 6.59
C LYS A 69 -15.37 2.37 7.00
N SER A 70 -14.39 1.84 6.28
CA SER A 70 -12.96 1.99 6.59
C SER A 70 -12.39 3.35 6.17
N ASN A 71 -12.93 3.96 5.12
CA ASN A 71 -12.33 5.15 4.50
C ASN A 71 -13.18 6.42 4.62
N MET A 72 -14.42 6.36 5.13
CA MET A 72 -15.33 7.53 5.20
C MET A 72 -14.66 8.74 5.87
N HIS A 73 -13.96 8.53 6.99
CA HIS A 73 -13.29 9.61 7.71
C HIS A 73 -12.09 10.18 6.93
N THR A 74 -11.36 9.33 6.21
CA THR A 74 -10.26 9.74 5.35
C THR A 74 -10.76 10.57 4.16
N ILE A 75 -11.85 10.13 3.53
CA ILE A 75 -12.53 10.85 2.45
C ILE A 75 -13.05 12.20 2.96
N GLN A 76 -13.72 12.21 4.12
CA GLN A 76 -14.23 13.45 4.73
C GLN A 76 -13.11 14.44 5.04
N ARG A 77 -11.97 13.97 5.56
CA ARG A 77 -10.79 14.81 5.81
C ARG A 77 -10.17 15.33 4.52
N GLY A 78 -10.10 14.50 3.47
CA GLY A 78 -9.59 14.90 2.16
C GLY A 78 -10.44 15.98 1.48
N ILE A 79 -11.75 16.00 1.73
CA ILE A 79 -12.66 17.04 1.21
C ILE A 79 -12.44 18.39 1.91
N VAL A 80 -12.09 18.38 3.21
CA VAL A 80 -11.86 19.59 4.03
C VAL A 80 -10.42 20.08 3.93
N ALA A 81 -9.48 19.19 3.59
CA ALA A 81 -8.07 19.52 3.49
C ALA A 81 -7.80 20.58 2.42
N ASP A 82 -6.99 21.56 2.78
CA ASP A 82 -6.48 22.58 1.86
C ASP A 82 -5.60 21.90 0.78
N PRO A 83 -5.84 22.13 -0.52
CA PRO A 83 -5.06 21.55 -1.61
C PRO A 83 -3.56 21.88 -1.54
N ASP A 84 -3.18 22.99 -0.90
CA ASP A 84 -1.77 23.39 -0.72
C ASP A 84 -1.15 22.81 0.57
N SER A 85 -1.94 22.12 1.40
CA SER A 85 -1.45 21.42 2.58
C SER A 85 -0.73 20.14 2.19
N PRO A 86 0.42 19.81 2.81
CA PRO A 86 1.08 18.53 2.56
C PRO A 86 0.10 17.38 2.83
N PRO A 87 0.09 16.32 1.99
CA PRO A 87 -0.87 15.24 2.11
C PRO A 87 -0.80 14.66 3.52
N THR A 88 -1.91 14.76 4.26
CA THR A 88 -1.96 14.25 5.63
C THR A 88 -1.99 12.73 5.55
N ALA A 89 -0.99 12.09 6.17
CA ALA A 89 -0.61 10.67 6.11
C ALA A 89 -1.67 9.63 6.57
N ALA A 90 -2.95 10.00 6.65
CA ALA A 90 -4.02 9.14 7.18
C ALA A 90 -4.62 8.17 6.14
N ALA A 91 -4.24 8.27 4.86
CA ALA A 91 -4.75 7.42 3.78
C ALA A 91 -3.76 6.36 3.29
N GLN A 92 -2.52 6.40 3.77
CA GLN A 92 -1.47 5.47 3.36
C GLN A 92 -1.46 4.29 4.32
N SER A 93 -1.48 3.08 3.77
CA SER A 93 -1.41 1.81 4.49
C SER A 93 -0.41 1.92 5.66
N GLY A 94 -0.70 1.35 6.83
CA GLY A 94 0.15 1.51 8.02
C GLY A 94 1.63 1.21 7.76
N GLU A 95 1.91 0.33 6.80
CA GLU A 95 3.24 0.00 6.31
C GLU A 95 3.91 1.15 5.54
N GLU A 96 3.19 1.84 4.67
CA GLU A 96 3.69 3.03 3.96
C GLU A 96 3.96 4.18 4.93
N SER A 97 3.14 4.35 5.96
CA SER A 97 3.37 5.35 7.01
C SER A 97 4.65 5.08 7.80
N VAL A 98 4.90 3.82 8.16
CA VAL A 98 6.13 3.40 8.83
C VAL A 98 7.35 3.56 7.93
N LEU A 99 7.22 3.26 6.63
CA LEU A 99 8.30 3.40 5.66
C LEU A 99 8.63 4.88 5.38
N VAL A 100 7.62 5.75 5.31
CA VAL A 100 7.83 7.21 5.19
C VAL A 100 8.46 7.77 6.46
N ALA A 101 8.07 7.29 7.65
CA ALA A 101 8.69 7.71 8.91
C ALA A 101 10.17 7.28 8.99
N SER A 102 10.49 6.07 8.55
CA SER A 102 11.87 5.55 8.54
C SER A 102 12.74 6.29 7.54
N LEU A 103 12.24 6.54 6.32
CA LEU A 103 12.95 7.35 5.31
C LEU A 103 13.23 8.77 5.81
N ARG A 104 12.25 9.41 6.48
CA ARG A 104 12.45 10.74 7.08
C ARG A 104 13.51 10.73 8.17
N ALA A 105 13.56 9.68 9.00
CA ALA A 105 14.59 9.54 10.04
C ALA A 105 15.99 9.35 9.42
N VAL A 106 16.10 8.57 8.35
CA VAL A 106 17.37 8.40 7.61
C VAL A 106 17.82 9.71 6.99
N ILE A 107 16.93 10.46 6.35
CA ILE A 107 17.26 11.79 5.78
C ILE A 107 17.74 12.74 6.88
N ALA A 108 17.09 12.75 8.05
CA ALA A 108 17.50 13.57 9.20
C ALA A 108 18.88 13.15 9.76
N LYS A 109 19.21 11.86 9.72
CA LYS A 109 20.53 11.35 10.10
C LYS A 109 21.60 11.81 9.11
N GLN A 110 21.35 11.58 7.82
CA GLN A 110 22.27 11.95 6.74
C GLN A 110 22.53 13.46 6.69
N THR A 111 21.52 14.30 6.97
CA THR A 111 21.71 15.75 7.04
C THR A 111 22.56 16.20 8.23
N ARG A 112 22.51 15.52 9.39
CA ARG A 112 23.46 15.77 10.48
C ARG A 112 24.88 15.35 10.11
N GLU A 113 25.04 14.15 9.56
CA GLU A 113 26.35 13.65 9.14
C GLU A 113 26.99 14.60 8.11
N LEU A 114 26.21 15.11 7.15
CA LEU A 114 26.66 16.12 6.19
C LEU A 114 27.04 17.44 6.86
N ALA A 115 26.28 17.90 7.86
CA ALA A 115 26.61 19.12 8.60
C ALA A 115 27.90 18.97 9.41
N ASP A 116 28.09 17.82 10.06
CA ASP A 116 29.30 17.51 10.84
C ASP A 116 30.53 17.39 9.94
N LEU A 117 30.42 16.70 8.79
CA LEU A 117 31.48 16.61 7.79
C LEU A 117 31.83 17.98 7.21
N ALA A 118 30.82 18.80 6.91
CA ALA A 118 31.05 20.17 6.45
C ALA A 118 31.77 21.02 7.50
N ALA A 119 31.40 20.90 8.78
CA ALA A 119 32.08 21.58 9.88
C ALA A 119 33.54 21.10 10.04
N GLN A 120 33.81 19.81 9.91
CA GLN A 120 35.16 19.25 9.94
C GLN A 120 36.03 19.71 8.77
N LEU A 121 35.47 19.75 7.55
CA LEU A 121 36.16 20.30 6.39
C LEU A 121 36.47 21.79 6.55
N GLN A 122 35.51 22.56 7.08
CA GLN A 122 35.71 23.98 7.34
C GLN A 122 36.79 24.21 8.41
N ALA A 123 36.79 23.40 9.48
CA ALA A 123 37.84 23.45 10.51
C ALA A 123 39.22 23.08 9.95
N ALA A 124 39.33 21.99 9.18
CA ALA A 124 40.59 21.57 8.55
C ALA A 124 41.11 22.59 7.52
N THR A 125 40.20 23.24 6.77
CA THR A 125 40.55 24.31 5.82
C THR A 125 40.97 25.59 6.55
N SER A 126 40.34 25.91 7.68
CA SER A 126 40.69 27.07 8.51
C SER A 126 42.05 26.90 9.19
N ILE A 127 42.39 25.68 9.60
CA ILE A 127 43.71 25.35 10.17
C ILE A 127 44.82 25.48 9.11
N ASN A 128 44.50 25.26 7.83
CA ASN A 128 45.44 25.41 6.71
C ASN A 128 45.51 26.84 6.12
N ALA A 129 44.69 27.78 6.59
CA ALA A 129 44.56 29.11 5.98
C ALA A 129 44.92 30.25 6.95
N ALA A 130 46.22 30.44 7.25
CA ALA A 130 46.78 31.78 7.51
C ALA A 130 48.33 31.85 7.27
N PRO A 131 48.89 32.95 6.73
CA PRO A 131 50.15 33.00 5.92
C PRO A 131 51.31 33.75 6.64
N PRO A 132 52.60 33.80 6.14
CA PRO A 132 53.01 34.69 5.02
C PRO A 132 54.23 34.23 4.16
N ASP A 133 54.34 34.86 2.99
CA ASP A 133 55.55 35.15 2.18
C ASP A 133 56.60 34.09 1.78
N ALA A 134 56.94 34.18 0.49
CA ALA A 134 58.15 33.74 -0.24
C ALA A 134 58.09 32.43 -1.07
N PRO A 135 58.72 32.42 -2.27
CA PRO A 135 58.48 31.42 -3.32
C PRO A 135 59.58 30.34 -3.37
N THR A 136 59.22 29.06 -3.44
CA THR A 136 59.93 28.03 -4.24
C THR A 136 59.16 26.70 -4.23
N PRO A 137 59.28 25.86 -5.28
CA PRO A 137 58.32 24.81 -5.61
C PRO A 137 58.73 23.40 -5.12
N SER A 138 57.75 22.51 -5.22
CA SER A 138 57.75 21.03 -5.25
C SER A 138 57.28 20.26 -4.00
N PRO A 139 56.41 19.24 -4.21
CA PRO A 139 55.71 18.50 -3.17
C PRO A 139 56.52 17.30 -2.65
N PRO A 140 56.16 16.74 -1.48
CA PRO A 140 55.59 15.39 -1.52
C PRO A 140 54.43 15.14 -0.53
N ALA A 141 53.38 14.48 -1.07
CA ALA A 141 52.45 13.50 -0.47
C ALA A 141 51.85 13.73 0.94
N PRO A 142 50.51 13.86 1.06
CA PRO A 142 49.80 13.65 2.32
C PRO A 142 49.27 12.21 2.48
N ALA A 143 49.61 11.61 3.62
CA ALA A 143 48.84 10.71 4.48
C ALA A 143 47.92 9.62 3.86
N PRO A 144 48.21 8.30 4.05
CA PRO A 144 47.36 7.20 3.61
C PRO A 144 46.18 6.86 4.57
N VAL A 145 46.07 7.46 5.75
CA VAL A 145 45.31 6.83 6.86
C VAL A 145 43.77 7.05 6.80
N VAL A 146 43.25 8.02 6.04
CA VAL A 146 41.81 8.33 5.99
C VAL A 146 41.10 7.64 4.82
N ALA A 147 41.85 7.21 3.81
CA ALA A 147 41.32 6.48 2.67
C ALA A 147 41.02 5.01 3.03
N ASP A 148 41.79 4.42 3.95
CA ASP A 148 41.66 3.00 4.30
C ASP A 148 40.37 2.72 5.10
N THR A 149 40.00 3.57 6.06
CA THR A 149 38.77 3.36 6.85
C THR A 149 37.49 3.52 6.04
N SER A 150 37.47 4.50 5.12
CA SER A 150 36.31 4.69 4.22
C SER A 150 36.22 3.60 3.15
N ALA A 151 37.36 3.04 2.73
CA ALA A 151 37.38 1.87 1.84
C ALA A 151 36.87 0.61 2.54
N GLU A 152 37.19 0.41 3.83
CA GLU A 152 36.67 -0.68 4.65
C GLU A 152 35.16 -0.59 4.85
N GLU A 153 34.62 0.58 5.20
CA GLU A 153 33.18 0.80 5.33
C GLU A 153 32.43 0.57 4.01
N LEU A 154 32.99 1.04 2.88
CA LEU A 154 32.41 0.79 1.55
C LEU A 154 32.46 -0.69 1.17
N ALA A 155 33.50 -1.43 1.59
CA ALA A 155 33.59 -2.86 1.37
C ALA A 155 32.56 -3.63 2.22
N GLU A 156 32.36 -3.23 3.48
CA GLU A 156 31.36 -3.81 4.39
C GLU A 156 29.93 -3.55 3.90
N LEU A 157 29.62 -2.30 3.50
CA LEU A 157 28.33 -1.94 2.91
C LEU A 157 28.04 -2.70 1.63
N ARG A 158 29.05 -2.92 0.77
CA ARG A 158 28.89 -3.73 -0.45
C ARG A 158 28.65 -5.20 -0.11
N ALA A 159 29.39 -5.75 0.85
CA ALA A 159 29.19 -7.13 1.31
C ALA A 159 27.79 -7.34 1.92
N ALA A 160 27.31 -6.38 2.73
CA ALA A 160 25.96 -6.41 3.29
C ALA A 160 24.89 -6.30 2.20
N LEU A 161 25.12 -5.48 1.18
CA LEU A 161 24.19 -5.31 0.06
C LEU A 161 24.12 -6.56 -0.82
N ASP A 162 25.24 -7.24 -1.05
CA ASP A 162 25.28 -8.50 -1.79
C ASP A 162 24.69 -9.67 -0.97
N ALA A 163 24.90 -9.68 0.36
CA ALA A 163 24.24 -10.63 1.26
C ALA A 163 22.71 -10.45 1.27
N GLU A 164 22.23 -9.21 1.25
CA GLU A 164 20.79 -8.94 1.21
C GLU A 164 20.18 -9.28 -0.17
N ARG A 165 20.92 -9.03 -1.26
CA ARG A 165 20.51 -9.45 -2.61
C ARG A 165 20.39 -10.96 -2.75
N THR A 166 21.36 -11.71 -2.22
CA THR A 166 21.32 -13.17 -2.25
C THR A 166 20.16 -13.71 -1.42
N ARG A 167 19.93 -13.15 -0.23
CA ARG A 167 18.76 -13.49 0.59
C ARG A 167 17.43 -13.24 -0.12
N ARG A 168 17.31 -12.11 -0.84
CA ARG A 168 16.11 -11.82 -1.64
C ARG A 168 15.92 -12.81 -2.78
N ALA A 169 16.98 -13.16 -3.48
CA ALA A 169 16.92 -14.16 -4.55
C ALA A 169 16.52 -15.55 -4.02
N GLU A 170 16.98 -15.94 -2.82
CA GLU A 170 16.56 -17.18 -2.17
C GLU A 170 15.07 -17.15 -1.81
N VAL A 171 14.58 -16.05 -1.24
CA VAL A 171 13.15 -15.89 -0.91
C VAL A 171 12.28 -15.88 -2.17
N GLU A 172 12.71 -15.19 -3.23
CA GLU A 172 12.00 -15.19 -4.53
C GLU A 172 11.91 -16.61 -5.10
N LYS A 173 13.00 -17.38 -5.03
CA LYS A 173 13.00 -18.78 -5.47
C LYS A 173 12.06 -19.66 -4.61
N GLU A 174 12.07 -19.49 -3.28
CA GLU A 174 11.14 -20.22 -2.41
C GLU A 174 9.67 -19.86 -2.73
N GLN A 175 9.39 -18.60 -3.05
CA GLN A 175 8.06 -18.17 -3.48
C GLN A 175 7.66 -18.79 -4.82
N GLU A 176 8.57 -18.84 -5.80
CA GLU A 176 8.35 -19.53 -7.07
C GLU A 176 8.05 -21.02 -6.86
N ASP A 177 8.84 -21.71 -6.03
CA ASP A 177 8.64 -23.13 -5.69
C ASP A 177 7.27 -23.35 -5.03
N LEU A 178 6.85 -22.46 -4.12
CA LEU A 178 5.54 -22.51 -3.48
C LEU A 178 4.39 -22.30 -4.47
N LEU A 179 4.55 -21.42 -5.45
CA LEU A 179 3.56 -21.21 -6.50
C LEU A 179 3.42 -22.43 -7.40
N VAL A 180 4.54 -23.10 -7.73
CA VAL A 180 4.52 -24.36 -8.48
C VAL A 180 3.80 -25.45 -7.68
N LEU A 181 4.11 -25.60 -6.39
CA LEU A 181 3.41 -26.56 -5.52
C LEU A 181 1.91 -26.27 -5.43
N LEU A 182 1.52 -25.00 -5.36
CA LEU A 182 0.11 -24.60 -5.33
C LEU A 182 -0.60 -24.96 -6.64
N ASP A 183 0.04 -24.76 -7.80
CA ASP A 183 -0.51 -25.16 -9.11
C ASP A 183 -0.61 -26.69 -9.24
N GLU A 184 0.36 -27.44 -8.73
CA GLU A 184 0.28 -28.90 -8.70
C GLU A 184 -0.87 -29.39 -7.83
N VAL A 185 -1.06 -28.78 -6.65
CA VAL A 185 -2.14 -29.12 -5.71
C VAL A 185 -3.50 -28.73 -6.28
N SER A 186 -3.63 -27.55 -6.90
CA SER A 186 -4.87 -27.10 -7.55
C SER A 186 -5.22 -28.04 -8.71
N SER A 187 -4.26 -28.39 -9.56
CA SER A 187 -4.42 -29.33 -10.67
C SER A 187 -4.75 -30.75 -10.19
N LYS A 188 -4.20 -31.20 -9.06
CA LYS A 188 -4.59 -32.47 -8.42
C LYS A 188 -6.03 -32.41 -7.92
N ARG A 189 -6.42 -31.32 -7.23
CA ARG A 189 -7.79 -31.12 -6.72
C ARG A 189 -8.80 -31.12 -7.86
N VAL A 190 -8.52 -30.45 -8.98
CA VAL A 190 -9.39 -30.44 -10.16
C VAL A 190 -9.53 -31.85 -10.75
N ARG A 191 -8.43 -32.58 -10.93
CA ARG A 191 -8.46 -33.97 -11.42
C ARG A 191 -9.22 -34.91 -10.49
N ASP A 192 -9.04 -34.75 -9.18
CA ASP A 192 -9.71 -35.56 -8.16
C ASP A 192 -11.21 -35.29 -8.12
N LYS A 193 -11.62 -34.01 -8.16
CA LYS A 193 -13.03 -33.60 -8.34
C LYS A 193 -13.62 -34.20 -9.62
N GLY A 194 -12.89 -34.18 -10.73
CA GLY A 194 -13.32 -34.81 -11.99
C GLY A 194 -13.60 -36.31 -11.85
N ARG A 195 -12.68 -37.05 -11.22
CA ARG A 195 -12.86 -38.49 -10.95
C ARG A 195 -14.03 -38.76 -10.00
N MET A 196 -14.22 -37.92 -8.99
CA MET A 196 -15.35 -38.04 -8.08
C MET A 196 -16.69 -37.78 -8.78
N ARG A 197 -16.75 -36.77 -9.67
CA ARG A 197 -17.93 -36.51 -10.53
C ARG A 197 -18.22 -37.69 -11.45
N GLU A 198 -17.20 -38.27 -12.11
CA GLU A 198 -17.33 -39.47 -12.96
C GLU A 198 -17.80 -40.71 -12.19
N ALA A 199 -17.41 -40.84 -10.92
CA ALA A 199 -17.84 -41.90 -10.02
C ALA A 199 -19.21 -41.65 -9.37
N GLY A 200 -19.91 -40.57 -9.72
CA GLY A 200 -21.24 -40.24 -9.21
C GLY A 200 -21.28 -39.78 -7.75
N LEU A 201 -20.13 -39.37 -7.19
CA LEU A 201 -20.06 -38.76 -5.85
C LEU A 201 -20.38 -37.27 -5.96
N GLU A 202 -21.18 -36.75 -5.02
CA GLU A 202 -21.47 -35.31 -4.92
C GLU A 202 -20.18 -34.54 -4.61
N VAL A 203 -19.83 -33.57 -5.45
CA VAL A 203 -18.69 -32.67 -5.27
C VAL A 203 -19.22 -31.25 -5.20
N SER A 204 -18.83 -30.50 -4.17
CA SER A 204 -19.24 -29.10 -3.96
C SER A 204 -18.94 -28.22 -5.19
N GLU A 205 -19.96 -27.55 -5.72
CA GLU A 205 -19.90 -26.73 -6.95
C GLU A 205 -19.33 -25.31 -6.75
N ASP A 206 -19.00 -24.92 -5.52
CA ASP A 206 -18.72 -23.53 -5.14
C ASP A 206 -17.37 -22.91 -5.56
N GLU A 207 -16.63 -23.51 -6.50
CA GLU A 207 -15.30 -22.98 -6.88
C GLU A 207 -14.98 -22.91 -8.40
N ASP A 208 -15.90 -23.25 -9.31
CA ASP A 208 -15.63 -23.19 -10.78
C ASP A 208 -15.71 -21.75 -11.36
N GLY A 209 -15.37 -20.72 -10.56
CA GLY A 209 -15.55 -19.30 -10.87
C GLY A 209 -14.27 -18.50 -11.21
N GLY A 210 -13.18 -19.15 -11.64
CA GLY A 210 -11.92 -18.48 -12.02
C GLY A 210 -11.65 -18.55 -13.53
N GLY A 211 -12.05 -17.51 -14.27
CA GLY A 211 -12.11 -17.48 -15.73
C GLY A 211 -10.80 -17.77 -16.48
N ARG A 212 -10.92 -18.54 -17.56
CA ARG A 212 -9.99 -18.57 -18.68
C ARG A 212 -10.69 -17.95 -19.89
N GLY A 213 -10.35 -16.71 -20.21
CA GLY A 213 -10.84 -16.00 -21.39
C GLY A 213 -10.48 -16.76 -22.67
N GLY A 214 -11.51 -17.09 -23.46
CA GLY A 214 -11.40 -17.68 -24.79
C GLY A 214 -12.01 -16.77 -25.83
N ARG A 215 -11.15 -16.16 -26.67
CA ARG A 215 -11.50 -15.54 -27.95
C ARG A 215 -12.30 -16.50 -28.84
N GLY A 216 -13.38 -15.98 -29.43
CA GLY A 216 -14.02 -16.47 -30.67
C GLY A 216 -15.03 -15.38 -31.08
N GLY A 217 -14.97 -14.74 -32.24
CA GLY A 217 -14.64 -15.28 -33.56
C GLY A 217 -15.94 -15.72 -34.24
N GLY A 218 -16.71 -14.75 -34.74
CA GLY A 218 -17.98 -14.91 -35.45
C GLY A 218 -18.57 -13.56 -35.78
#